data_AF-A0A937CDK4-F1
#
_entry.id   AF-A0A937CDK4-F1
#
_cell.length_a   1.000
_cell.length_b   1.000
_cell.length_c   1.000
_cell.angle_alpha   90.00
_cell.angle_beta   90.00
_cell.angle_gamma   90.00
#
_symmetry.space_group_name_H-M   'P 1'
#
loop_
_entity.id
_entity.type
_entity.pdbx_description
1 polymer ?
#
loop_
_entity_poly.entity_id
_entity_poly.type
_entity_poly.pdbx_seq_one_letter_code
_entity_poly.pdbx_strand_id
1 'polypeptide(L)'
;MKKTIFALSLVIISAGFNAVHASTDLAAPLISKTDVKTPPPAAVLAAFATNFGNTPVRQWKLRSGGNWRAHFTWNGMAWEATFTAAGVLVKSERA
;
A
#
# COMPACT_ATOMS: atom_id res chain seq x y z
N MET A 1 12.09 6.34 -37.00
CA MET A 1 11.72 5.58 -35.78
C MET A 1 11.24 6.58 -34.74
N LYS A 2 9.94 6.59 -34.44
CA LYS A 2 9.32 7.60 -33.56
C LYS A 2 9.50 7.21 -32.09
N LYS A 3 10.13 8.09 -31.31
CA LYS A 3 10.39 7.95 -29.88
C LYS A 3 9.11 8.29 -29.12
N THR A 4 8.43 7.30 -28.54
CA THR A 4 7.24 7.54 -27.72
C THR A 4 7.67 7.87 -26.30
N ILE A 5 7.66 9.17 -25.98
CA ILE A 5 7.90 9.70 -24.64
C ILE A 5 6.57 9.58 -23.88
N PHE A 6 6.51 8.73 -22.87
CA PHE A 6 5.40 8.70 -21.92
C PHE A 6 5.65 9.74 -20.82
N ALA A 7 5.06 10.92 -20.96
CA ALA A 7 4.94 11.88 -19.87
C ALA A 7 3.71 11.51 -19.02
N LEU A 8 3.93 11.00 -17.81
CA LEU A 8 2.88 10.85 -16.81
C LEU A 8 2.72 12.19 -16.09
N SER A 9 1.68 12.93 -16.49
CA SER A 9 1.25 14.16 -15.86
C SER A 9 0.88 13.90 -14.39
N LEU A 10 1.57 14.59 -13.50
CA LEU A 10 1.27 14.67 -12.08
C LEU A 10 -0.03 15.48 -11.89
N VAL A 11 -1.09 14.82 -11.44
CA VAL A 11 -2.30 15.48 -10.96
C VAL A 11 -2.25 15.50 -9.43
N ILE A 12 -1.97 16.68 -8.88
CA ILE A 12 -2.06 16.96 -7.45
C ILE A 12 -3.52 17.32 -7.18
N ILE A 13 -4.30 16.41 -6.58
CA ILE A 13 -5.62 16.75 -6.03
C ILE A 13 -5.45 16.94 -4.53
N SER A 14 -5.35 18.20 -4.14
CA SER A 14 -5.50 18.65 -2.76
C SER A 14 -6.99 18.57 -2.40
N ALA A 15 -7.39 17.60 -1.58
CA ALA A 15 -8.68 17.64 -0.90
C ALA A 15 -8.43 17.96 0.57
N GLY A 16 -9.01 19.08 1.02
CA GLY A 16 -8.77 19.71 2.31
C GLY A 16 -9.21 18.91 3.52
N PHE A 17 -8.56 19.26 4.63
CA PHE A 17 -8.76 18.80 5.99
C PHE A 17 -10.12 19.22 6.57
N ASN A 18 -10.72 18.36 7.41
CA ASN A 18 -11.51 18.78 8.58
C ASN A 18 -11.41 17.75 9.72
N ALA A 19 -10.57 18.11 10.71
CA ALA A 19 -10.65 18.00 12.18
C ALA A 19 -11.86 17.24 12.81
N VAL A 20 -11.83 16.58 13.99
CA VAL A 20 -10.97 16.53 15.20
C VAL A 20 -11.66 15.48 16.15
N HIS A 21 -11.01 14.63 16.96
CA HIS A 21 -10.52 14.85 18.33
C HIS A 21 -9.74 13.61 18.82
N ALA A 22 -8.73 13.88 19.64
CA ALA A 22 -7.87 12.91 20.29
C ALA A 22 -8.58 12.13 21.41
N SER A 23 -8.13 10.88 21.62
CA SER A 23 -8.14 10.26 22.94
C SER A 23 -6.72 9.83 23.27
N THR A 24 -6.19 10.46 24.32
CA THR A 24 -5.05 10.00 25.11
C THR A 24 -5.19 8.52 25.45
N ASP A 25 -4.17 7.71 25.14
CA ASP A 25 -3.67 6.72 26.09
C ASP A 25 -2.21 6.38 25.78
N LEU A 26 -1.38 6.46 26.82
CA LEU A 26 0.04 6.15 26.82
C LEU A 26 0.21 4.62 26.78
N ALA A 27 0.24 4.04 25.60
CA ALA A 27 0.78 2.71 25.42
C ALA A 27 1.51 2.63 24.08
N ALA A 28 2.84 2.57 24.13
CA ALA A 28 3.60 2.03 23.00
C ALA A 28 3.05 0.61 22.75
N PRO A 29 2.42 0.33 21.58
CA PRO A 29 1.98 -1.02 21.32
C PRO A 29 3.25 -1.83 21.07
N LEU A 30 3.52 -2.73 22.00
CA LEU A 30 4.51 -3.80 21.93
C LEU A 30 4.69 -4.25 20.48
N ILE A 31 5.92 -4.14 19.99
CA ILE A 31 6.37 -4.74 18.73
C ILE A 31 6.28 -6.26 18.91
N SER A 32 5.07 -6.79 18.83
CA SER A 32 4.82 -8.21 18.78
C SER A 32 5.00 -8.61 17.32
N LYS A 33 6.15 -9.24 17.06
CA LYS A 33 6.39 -10.05 15.86
C LYS A 33 5.52 -11.32 15.94
N THR A 34 4.22 -11.13 16.01
CA THR A 34 3.26 -12.20 15.79
C THR A 34 2.95 -12.19 14.30
N ASP A 35 3.19 -13.32 13.66
CA ASP A 35 2.65 -13.70 12.36
C ASP A 35 1.12 -13.80 12.49
N VAL A 36 0.46 -12.71 12.87
CA VAL A 36 -0.98 -12.62 12.78
C VAL A 36 -1.24 -12.47 11.29
N LYS A 37 -2.04 -13.39 10.74
CA LYS A 37 -2.72 -13.27 9.45
C LYS A 37 -3.71 -12.10 9.49
N THR A 38 -3.28 -10.93 9.96
CA THR A 38 -4.07 -9.72 10.02
C THR A 38 -4.31 -9.30 8.58
N PRO A 39 -5.57 -9.20 8.13
CA PRO A 39 -5.85 -8.69 6.81
C PRO A 39 -5.38 -7.23 6.73
N PRO A 40 -4.87 -6.77 5.57
CA PRO A 40 -4.52 -5.38 5.38
C PRO A 40 -5.73 -4.46 5.62
N PRO A 41 -5.52 -3.21 6.04
CA PRO A 41 -6.57 -2.20 6.12
C PRO A 41 -7.30 -2.04 4.78
N ALA A 42 -8.59 -1.68 4.83
CA ALA A 42 -9.40 -1.45 3.63
C ALA A 42 -8.76 -0.41 2.68
N ALA A 43 -8.11 0.61 3.22
CA ALA A 43 -7.36 1.60 2.44
C ALA A 43 -6.21 0.98 1.62
N VAL A 44 -5.49 0.00 2.19
CA VAL A 44 -4.42 -0.73 1.48
C VAL A 44 -4.99 -1.62 0.38
N LEU A 45 -6.09 -2.33 0.66
CA LEU A 45 -6.76 -3.18 -0.32
C LEU A 45 -7.31 -2.36 -1.50
N ALA A 46 -7.96 -1.24 -1.21
CA ALA A 46 -8.46 -0.31 -2.24
C ALA A 46 -7.30 0.26 -3.07
N ALA A 47 -6.23 0.73 -2.42
CA ALA A 47 -5.06 1.26 -3.12
C ALA A 47 -4.40 0.21 -4.02
N PHE A 48 -4.30 -1.04 -3.57
CA PHE A 48 -3.81 -2.13 -4.40
C PHE A 48 -4.69 -2.34 -5.62
N ALA A 49 -6.01 -2.39 -5.44
CA ALA A 49 -6.96 -2.56 -6.54
C ALA A 49 -6.90 -1.40 -7.55
N THR A 50 -6.69 -0.17 -7.07
CA THR A 50 -6.50 1.01 -7.93
C THR A 50 -5.22 0.94 -8.77
N ASN A 51 -4.12 0.43 -8.21
CA ASN A 51 -2.82 0.41 -8.90
C ASN A 51 -2.62 -0.83 -9.79
N PHE A 52 -3.13 -1.99 -9.36
CA PHE A 52 -2.84 -3.29 -9.99
C PHE A 52 -4.11 -4.01 -10.47
N GLY A 53 -5.25 -3.34 -10.43
CA GLY A 53 -6.55 -3.91 -10.78
C GLY A 53 -6.97 -5.02 -9.80
N ASN A 54 -7.88 -5.88 -10.24
CA ASN A 54 -8.40 -6.99 -9.43
C ASN A 54 -7.45 -8.20 -9.36
N THR A 55 -6.13 -7.96 -9.46
CA THR A 55 -5.12 -9.01 -9.48
C THR A 55 -5.08 -9.73 -8.13
N PRO A 56 -5.11 -11.07 -8.09
CA PRO A 56 -5.08 -11.79 -6.82
C PRO A 56 -3.72 -11.63 -6.13
N VAL A 57 -3.74 -11.24 -4.85
CA VAL A 57 -2.56 -11.19 -4.00
C VAL A 57 -2.34 -12.57 -3.38
N ARG A 58 -1.13 -13.10 -3.53
CA ARG A 58 -0.72 -14.39 -2.94
C ARG A 58 -0.46 -14.26 -1.45
N GLN A 59 0.20 -13.18 -1.05
CA GLN A 59 0.54 -12.94 0.34
C GLN A 59 0.59 -11.45 0.66
N TRP A 60 0.05 -11.12 1.82
CA TRP A 60 0.24 -9.82 2.46
C TRP A 60 1.19 -9.96 3.64
N LYS A 61 2.11 -9.01 3.79
CA LYS A 61 3.07 -9.00 4.90
C LYS A 61 3.13 -7.62 5.54
N LEU A 62 2.78 -7.53 6.82
CA LEU A 62 3.01 -6.34 7.62
C LEU A 62 4.51 -6.20 7.91
N ARG A 63 5.05 -5.00 7.68
CA ARG A 63 6.44 -4.64 7.94
C ARG A 63 6.53 -3.80 9.22
N SER A 64 7.72 -3.80 9.83
CA SER A 64 8.05 -2.85 10.90
C SER A 64 7.87 -1.42 10.36
N GLY A 65 7.06 -0.60 11.04
CA GLY A 65 6.66 0.73 10.57
C GLY A 65 5.22 0.83 10.02
N GLY A 66 4.43 -0.25 10.07
CA GLY A 66 3.01 -0.22 9.70
C GLY A 66 2.75 -0.29 8.19
N ASN A 67 3.79 -0.52 7.40
CA ASN A 67 3.67 -0.69 5.95
C ASN A 67 3.27 -2.12 5.59
N TRP A 68 2.47 -2.26 4.54
CA TRP A 68 1.94 -3.52 4.04
C TRP A 68 2.56 -3.86 2.70
N ARG A 69 3.16 -5.04 2.59
CA ARG A 69 3.70 -5.55 1.33
C ARG A 69 2.82 -6.61 0.72
N ALA A 70 2.34 -6.37 -0.50
CA ALA A 70 1.66 -7.32 -1.35
C ALA A 70 2.69 -8.13 -2.15
N HIS A 71 2.50 -9.44 -2.21
CA HIS A 71 3.19 -10.35 -3.14
C HIS A 71 2.16 -10.91 -4.11
N PHE A 72 2.34 -10.69 -5.40
CA PHE A 72 1.32 -11.03 -6.40
C PHE A 72 1.97 -11.36 -7.74
N THR A 73 1.16 -11.93 -8.64
CA THR A 73 1.58 -12.16 -10.03
C THR A 73 0.79 -11.23 -10.92
N TRP A 74 1.49 -10.39 -11.69
CA TRP A 74 0.87 -9.45 -12.62
C TRP A 74 1.52 -9.57 -13.99
N ASN A 75 0.70 -9.76 -15.03
CA ASN A 75 1.15 -10.05 -16.40
C ASN A 75 2.16 -11.21 -16.48
N GLY A 76 1.94 -12.28 -15.71
CA GLY A 76 2.80 -13.47 -15.69
C GLY A 76 4.12 -13.32 -14.94
N MET A 77 4.40 -12.16 -14.34
CA MET A 77 5.63 -11.91 -13.58
C MET A 77 5.33 -11.77 -12.08
N ALA A 78 6.28 -12.12 -11.22
CA ALA A 78 6.17 -11.90 -9.79
C ALA A 78 6.46 -10.43 -9.44
N TRP A 79 5.64 -9.86 -8.57
CA TRP A 79 5.74 -8.47 -8.13
C TRP A 79 5.59 -8.34 -6.62
N GLU A 80 6.26 -7.33 -6.09
CA GLU A 80 6.08 -6.83 -4.74
C GLU A 80 5.63 -5.38 -4.78
N ALA A 81 4.62 -5.02 -3.98
CA ALA A 81 4.18 -3.63 -3.80
C ALA A 81 4.04 -3.31 -2.32
N THR A 82 4.60 -2.19 -1.87
CA THR A 82 4.60 -1.74 -0.48
C THR A 82 3.72 -0.51 -0.34
N PHE A 83 2.78 -0.55 0.59
CA PHE A 83 1.84 0.52 0.91
C PHE A 83 1.98 0.96 2.36
N THR A 84 1.70 2.22 2.65
CA THR A 84 1.48 2.67 4.03
C THR A 84 0.13 2.16 4.57
N ALA A 85 -0.09 2.19 5.88
CA ALA A 85 -1.40 1.85 6.47
C ALA A 85 -2.55 2.73 5.95
N ALA A 86 -2.25 3.93 5.46
CA ALA A 86 -3.20 4.86 4.85
C ALA A 86 -3.49 4.55 3.36
N GLY A 87 -2.90 3.50 2.79
CA GLY A 87 -3.13 3.13 1.38
C GLY A 87 -2.28 3.93 0.38
N VAL A 88 -1.16 4.52 0.80
CA VAL A 88 -0.25 5.21 -0.13
C VAL A 88 0.78 4.21 -0.65
N LEU A 89 0.90 4.07 -1.98
CA LEU A 89 1.94 3.25 -2.59
C LEU A 89 3.31 3.89 -2.36
N VAL A 90 4.18 3.18 -1.64
CA VAL A 90 5.55 3.62 -1.34
C VAL A 90 6.52 3.09 -2.40
N LYS A 91 6.35 1.85 -2.81
CA LYS A 91 7.25 1.18 -3.77
C LYS A 91 6.55 0.03 -4.48
N SER A 92 6.89 -0.21 -5.74
CA SER A 92 6.54 -1.44 -6.46
C SER A 92 7.71 -1.91 -7.32
N GLU A 93 8.01 -3.21 -7.29
CA GLU A 93 9.13 -3.80 -8.03
C GLU A 93 8.84 -5.25 -8.42
N ARG A 94 9.59 -5.76 -9.39
CA ARG A 94 9.57 -7.19 -9.75
C ARG A 94 10.31 -7.99 -8.67
N ALA A 95 9.77 -9.15 -8.33
CA ALA A 95 10.29 -10.05 -7.29
C ALA A 95 11.20 -11.14 -7.88
#